data_AF-W7SAV3-F1
#
_entry.id   AF-W7SAV3-F1
#
_cell.length_a   1.000
_cell.length_b   1.000
_cell.length_c   1.000
_cell.angle_alpha   90.00
_cell.angle_beta   90.00
_cell.angle_gamma   90.00
#
_symmetry.space_group_name_H-M   'P 1'
#
loop_
_entity.id
_entity.type
_entity.pdbx_description
1 polymer ?
#
loop_
_entity_poly.entity_id
_entity_poly.type
_entity_poly.pdbx_seq_one_letter_code
_entity_poly.pdbx_strand_id
1 'polypeptide(L)'
;MTSARARREVYVGPWLPEPVSTADDPALGAERAEALDLAVLLLMERLAPRERAAYVLREAFDYSFRDIAEVLETTEANARQLARRARTHLESERHAPVDPDSHGRLLAAFLAAASSGDLSSLEKLLTEDAVSLSDGGGIVSAARAPVTGRDHIARFIVGTLARFGVGASISVVSVNGRPAVLATRDGAPLVLATIDAGQDGIRRLLMIVNPAKLGAFGPGGGTRG
;
A
#
# COMPACT_ATOMS: atom_id res chain seq x y z
N MET A 1 -17.93 -16.66 -11.25
CA MET A 1 -16.94 -15.57 -11.09
C MET A 1 -17.30 -14.75 -9.86
N THR A 2 -16.64 -15.00 -8.73
CA THR A 2 -16.92 -14.29 -7.47
C THR A 2 -16.12 -12.99 -7.45
N SER A 3 -16.83 -11.85 -7.52
CA SER A 3 -16.28 -10.49 -7.51
C SER A 3 -15.26 -10.29 -6.39
N ALA A 4 -14.20 -9.52 -6.67
CA ALA A 4 -13.19 -9.14 -5.66
C ALA A 4 -13.83 -8.51 -4.40
N ARG A 5 -15.01 -7.90 -4.53
CA ARG A 5 -15.80 -7.35 -3.42
C ARG A 5 -16.38 -8.43 -2.50
N ALA A 6 -16.93 -9.51 -3.04
CA ALA A 6 -17.54 -10.58 -2.24
C ALA A 6 -16.51 -11.35 -1.40
N ARG A 7 -15.24 -11.35 -1.80
CA ARG A 7 -14.14 -11.90 -0.99
C ARG A 7 -13.77 -11.00 0.21
N ARG A 8 -14.17 -9.71 0.19
CA ARG A 8 -13.84 -8.73 1.24
C ARG A 8 -14.82 -8.74 2.40
N GLU A 9 -16.10 -8.97 2.13
CA GLU A 9 -17.14 -9.01 3.17
C GLU A 9 -16.96 -10.20 4.15
N VAL A 10 -16.16 -11.21 3.77
CA VAL A 10 -15.80 -12.37 4.59
C VAL A 10 -14.27 -12.42 4.86
N TYR A 11 -13.60 -11.26 4.82
CA TYR A 11 -12.14 -11.21 4.99
C TYR A 11 -11.74 -11.17 6.47
N VAL A 12 -10.78 -12.01 6.85
CA VAL A 12 -10.24 -12.05 8.21
C VAL A 12 -8.98 -11.20 8.28
N GLY A 13 -9.06 -10.06 8.96
CA GLY A 13 -7.96 -9.12 9.19
C GLY A 13 -7.89 -7.95 8.21
N PRO A 14 -6.86 -7.09 8.30
CA PRO A 14 -6.68 -5.95 7.40
C PRO A 14 -6.56 -6.37 5.92
N TRP A 15 -7.20 -5.63 5.01
CA TRP A 15 -7.06 -5.79 3.56
C TRP A 15 -6.18 -4.67 2.99
N LEU A 16 -5.20 -5.03 2.16
CA LEU A 16 -4.38 -4.08 1.39
C LEU A 16 -4.67 -4.22 -0.12
N PRO A 17 -4.55 -3.16 -0.93
CA PRO A 17 -4.71 -3.25 -2.38
C PRO A 17 -3.69 -4.19 -3.02
N GLU A 18 -3.95 -4.60 -4.27
CA GLU A 18 -3.03 -5.49 -5.00
C GLU A 18 -1.72 -4.75 -5.30
N PRO A 19 -0.56 -5.31 -4.91
CA PRO A 19 0.74 -4.72 -5.24
C PRO A 19 1.09 -5.00 -6.70
N VAL A 20 1.55 -3.96 -7.41
CA VAL A 20 1.99 -4.07 -8.80
C VAL A 20 3.50 -3.91 -8.86
N SER A 21 4.20 -4.94 -9.38
CA SER A 21 5.62 -4.83 -9.69
C SER A 21 5.80 -3.82 -10.83
N THR A 22 6.69 -2.86 -10.63
CA THR A 22 7.02 -1.83 -11.63
C THR A 22 8.46 -1.96 -12.14
N ALA A 23 9.11 -3.10 -11.86
CA ALA A 23 10.51 -3.34 -12.21
C ALA A 23 10.75 -3.42 -13.73
N ASP A 24 9.77 -3.92 -14.50
CA ASP A 24 9.95 -4.27 -15.91
C ASP A 24 9.33 -3.25 -16.89
N ASP A 25 8.67 -2.19 -16.39
CA ASP A 25 8.08 -1.12 -17.22
C ASP A 25 8.29 0.27 -16.59
N PRO A 26 9.45 0.91 -16.83
CA PRO A 26 9.77 2.23 -16.31
C PRO A 26 8.86 3.34 -16.85
N ALA A 27 8.24 3.17 -18.03
CA ALA A 27 7.33 4.15 -18.61
C ALA A 27 5.97 4.14 -17.88
N LEU A 28 5.48 2.95 -17.53
CA LEU A 28 4.33 2.78 -16.63
C LEU A 28 4.62 3.29 -15.21
N GLY A 29 5.87 3.17 -14.75
CA GLY A 29 6.35 3.68 -13.47
C GLY A 29 6.43 5.21 -13.41
N ALA A 30 7.03 5.86 -14.41
CA ALA A 30 7.32 7.29 -14.37
C ALA A 30 6.10 8.19 -14.69
N GLU A 31 5.19 7.76 -15.58
CA GLU A 31 3.99 8.55 -15.93
C GLU A 31 2.84 8.41 -14.91
N ARG A 32 2.92 7.41 -13.99
CA ARG A 32 1.86 7.13 -12.99
C ARG A 32 2.33 7.14 -11.53
N ALA A 33 3.62 7.34 -11.25
CA ALA A 33 4.20 7.27 -9.90
C ALA A 33 3.61 8.27 -8.90
N GLU A 34 2.99 9.36 -9.36
CA GLU A 34 2.29 10.30 -8.47
C GLU A 34 0.85 9.86 -8.15
N ALA A 35 0.25 8.98 -8.96
CA ALA A 35 -1.19 8.75 -8.94
C ALA A 35 -1.63 7.66 -7.96
N LEU A 36 -0.89 6.57 -7.74
CA LEU A 36 -1.45 5.38 -7.07
C LEU A 36 -0.46 4.57 -6.19
N ASP A 37 0.28 5.24 -5.32
CA ASP A 37 0.94 4.55 -4.22
C ASP A 37 -0.10 3.73 -3.40
N LEU A 38 0.35 2.64 -2.77
CA LEU A 38 -0.49 1.67 -2.06
C LEU A 38 -1.39 2.34 -1.01
N ALA A 39 -0.91 3.41 -0.37
CA ALA A 39 -1.70 4.23 0.55
C ALA A 39 -2.88 4.91 -0.15
N VAL A 40 -2.68 5.50 -1.34
CA VAL A 40 -3.76 6.11 -2.14
C VAL A 40 -4.77 5.06 -2.59
N LEU A 41 -4.30 3.90 -3.05
CA LEU A 41 -5.18 2.79 -3.41
C LEU A 41 -6.01 2.34 -2.21
N LEU A 42 -5.41 2.26 -1.02
CA LEU A 42 -6.11 1.89 0.21
C LEU A 42 -7.22 2.90 0.55
N LEU A 43 -6.96 4.20 0.37
CA LEU A 43 -7.97 5.25 0.55
C LEU A 43 -9.09 5.15 -0.51
N MET A 44 -8.73 4.93 -1.77
CA MET A 44 -9.72 4.76 -2.85
C MET A 44 -10.62 3.54 -2.63
N GLU A 45 -10.12 2.50 -1.97
CA GLU A 45 -10.92 1.33 -1.63
C GLU A 45 -12.08 1.63 -0.68
N ARG A 46 -11.99 2.73 0.09
CA ARG A 46 -13.07 3.22 0.98
C ARG A 46 -14.15 4.02 0.24
N LEU A 47 -13.86 4.50 -0.96
CA LEU A 47 -14.82 5.25 -1.78
C LEU A 47 -15.94 4.36 -2.27
N ALA A 48 -17.15 4.93 -2.37
CA ALA A 48 -18.26 4.27 -3.06
C ALA A 48 -17.87 4.00 -4.53
N PRO A 49 -18.34 2.89 -5.16
CA PRO A 49 -17.91 2.51 -6.50
C PRO A 49 -18.06 3.62 -7.55
N ARG A 50 -19.17 4.38 -7.47
CA ARG A 50 -19.45 5.50 -8.39
C ARG A 50 -18.56 6.72 -8.13
N GLU A 51 -18.21 6.99 -6.87
CA GLU A 51 -17.27 8.05 -6.50
C GLU A 51 -15.86 7.72 -7.01
N ARG A 52 -15.41 6.48 -6.81
CA ARG A 52 -14.13 5.98 -7.32
C ARG A 52 -14.03 6.05 -8.83
N ALA A 53 -15.07 5.58 -9.54
CA ALA A 53 -15.10 5.62 -11.00
C ALA A 53 -15.05 7.05 -11.53
N ALA A 54 -15.85 7.96 -10.96
CA ALA A 54 -15.83 9.37 -11.32
C ALA A 54 -14.45 10.02 -11.06
N TYR A 55 -13.81 9.69 -9.94
CA TYR A 55 -12.47 10.18 -9.60
C TYR A 55 -11.41 9.66 -10.58
N VAL A 56 -11.37 8.35 -10.84
CA VAL A 56 -10.37 7.75 -11.74
C VAL A 56 -10.52 8.27 -13.16
N LEU A 57 -11.73 8.30 -13.71
CA LEU A 57 -11.98 8.84 -15.05
C LEU A 57 -11.56 10.30 -15.16
N ARG A 58 -11.79 11.10 -14.11
CA ARG A 58 -11.41 12.51 -14.11
C ARG A 58 -9.92 12.73 -13.93
N GLU A 59 -9.29 12.09 -12.95
CA GLU A 59 -7.94 12.44 -12.50
C GLU A 59 -6.84 11.62 -13.17
N ALA A 60 -7.14 10.38 -13.58
CA ALA A 60 -6.16 9.52 -14.27
C ALA A 60 -6.30 9.54 -15.79
N PHE A 61 -7.49 9.86 -16.31
CA PHE A 61 -7.79 9.80 -17.75
C PHE A 61 -8.25 11.15 -18.33
N ASP A 62 -8.36 12.21 -17.51
CA ASP A 62 -8.80 13.57 -17.89
C ASP A 62 -10.13 13.63 -18.68
N TYR A 63 -11.07 12.72 -18.39
CA TYR A 63 -12.40 12.77 -19.02
C TYR A 63 -13.14 14.04 -18.60
N SER A 64 -13.94 14.60 -19.51
CA SER A 64 -14.85 15.69 -19.16
C SER A 64 -15.98 15.15 -18.26
N PHE A 65 -16.60 16.02 -17.45
CA PHE A 65 -17.74 15.58 -16.63
C PHE A 65 -18.94 15.12 -17.45
N ARG A 66 -19.05 15.57 -18.70
CA ARG A 66 -20.05 15.09 -19.64
C ARG A 66 -19.78 13.63 -20.01
N ASP A 67 -18.56 13.31 -20.41
CA ASP A 67 -18.18 11.94 -20.79
C ASP A 67 -18.28 10.99 -19.58
N ILE A 68 -17.90 11.46 -18.38
CA ILE A 68 -18.08 10.70 -17.14
C ILE A 68 -19.57 10.44 -16.87
N ALA A 69 -20.43 11.43 -17.09
CA ALA A 69 -21.87 11.28 -16.90
C ALA A 69 -22.47 10.26 -17.87
N GLU A 70 -22.01 10.22 -19.11
CA GLU A 70 -22.39 9.21 -20.10
C GLU A 70 -21.93 7.81 -19.66
N VAL A 71 -20.66 7.65 -19.28
CA VAL A 71 -20.10 6.35 -18.81
C VAL A 71 -20.78 5.84 -17.54
N LEU A 72 -21.10 6.73 -16.59
CA LEU A 72 -21.71 6.37 -15.32
C LEU A 72 -23.24 6.38 -15.35
N GLU A 73 -23.85 6.60 -16.52
CA GLU A 73 -25.29 6.68 -16.70
C GLU A 73 -25.93 7.65 -15.68
N THR A 74 -25.49 8.90 -15.68
CA THR A 74 -25.94 9.93 -14.74
C THR A 74 -25.94 11.33 -15.35
N THR A 75 -26.22 12.36 -14.56
CA THR A 75 -26.15 13.75 -15.01
C THR A 75 -24.75 14.31 -14.80
N GLU A 76 -24.34 15.28 -15.63
CA GLU A 76 -23.06 15.98 -15.48
C GLU A 76 -22.89 16.59 -14.07
N ALA A 77 -23.96 17.17 -13.53
CA ALA A 77 -23.98 17.71 -12.18
C ALA A 77 -23.69 16.63 -11.11
N ASN A 78 -24.27 15.43 -11.25
CA ASN A 78 -24.00 14.34 -10.33
C ASN A 78 -22.59 13.76 -10.51
N ALA A 79 -22.07 13.68 -11.74
CA ALA A 79 -20.68 13.29 -12.00
C ALA A 79 -19.69 14.23 -11.30
N ARG A 80 -19.91 15.56 -11.38
CA ARG A 80 -19.14 16.57 -10.63
C ARG A 80 -19.24 16.35 -9.11
N GLN A 81 -20.44 16.07 -8.61
CA GLN A 81 -20.65 15.83 -7.18
C GLN A 81 -19.92 14.56 -6.71
N LEU A 82 -19.97 13.46 -7.45
CA LEU A 82 -19.28 12.20 -7.15
C LEU A 82 -17.76 12.40 -7.11
N ALA A 83 -17.19 13.06 -8.13
CA ALA A 83 -15.76 13.36 -8.16
C ALA A 83 -15.34 14.29 -7.00
N ARG A 84 -16.16 15.29 -6.67
CA ARG A 84 -15.92 16.17 -5.51
C ARG A 84 -15.94 15.40 -4.19
N ARG A 85 -16.94 14.55 -3.96
CA ARG A 85 -17.02 13.72 -2.75
C ARG A 85 -15.82 12.79 -2.63
N ALA A 86 -15.44 12.14 -3.74
CA ALA A 86 -14.24 11.34 -3.79
C ALA A 86 -12.99 12.14 -3.38
N ARG A 87 -12.79 13.32 -3.99
CA ARG A 87 -11.67 14.22 -3.65
C ARG A 87 -11.70 14.62 -2.18
N THR A 88 -12.85 15.04 -1.64
CA THR A 88 -12.98 15.40 -0.22
C THR A 88 -12.68 14.22 0.71
N HIS A 89 -13.18 13.02 0.43
CA HIS A 89 -12.86 11.84 1.23
C HIS A 89 -11.36 11.51 1.19
N LEU A 90 -10.75 11.60 0.00
CA LEU A 90 -9.31 11.36 -0.16
C LEU A 90 -8.47 12.43 0.53
N GLU A 91 -8.84 13.71 0.43
CA GLU A 91 -8.14 14.85 1.04
C GLU A 91 -8.28 14.86 2.56
N SER A 92 -9.44 14.48 3.11
CA SER A 92 -9.62 14.38 4.57
C SER A 92 -8.74 13.32 5.22
N GLU A 93 -8.32 12.31 4.46
CA GLU A 93 -7.43 11.24 4.94
C GLU A 93 -5.99 11.34 4.38
N ARG A 94 -5.76 12.19 3.36
CA ARG A 94 -4.43 12.48 2.81
C ARG A 94 -3.73 13.51 3.69
N HIS A 95 -2.64 13.07 4.30
CA HIS A 95 -1.53 13.97 4.57
C HIS A 95 -0.68 14.03 3.29
N ALA A 96 -0.06 15.17 2.99
CA ALA A 96 0.78 15.30 1.82
C ALA A 96 1.90 14.25 1.88
N PRO A 97 1.96 13.30 0.92
CA PRO A 97 2.98 12.28 0.93
C PRO A 97 4.35 12.92 0.74
N VAL A 98 5.38 12.31 1.33
CA VAL A 98 6.76 12.73 1.05
C VAL A 98 7.15 12.43 -0.41
N ASP A 99 8.09 13.23 -0.92
CA ASP A 99 8.71 12.99 -2.23
C ASP A 99 9.40 11.62 -2.29
N PRO A 100 9.66 11.07 -3.49
CA PRO A 100 10.23 9.73 -3.65
C PRO A 100 11.59 9.54 -2.94
N ASP A 101 12.44 10.56 -2.90
CA ASP A 101 13.76 10.46 -2.26
C ASP A 101 13.62 10.41 -0.73
N SER A 102 12.75 11.25 -0.17
CA SER A 102 12.39 11.22 1.25
C SER A 102 11.76 9.88 1.65
N HIS A 103 10.87 9.33 0.81
CA HIS A 103 10.29 8.00 1.01
C HIS A 103 11.38 6.93 1.09
N GLY A 104 12.30 6.92 0.12
CA GLY A 104 13.41 5.95 0.07
C GLY A 104 14.31 6.05 1.29
N ARG A 105 14.66 7.28 1.73
CA ARG A 105 15.47 7.50 2.94
C ARG A 105 14.78 6.98 4.20
N LEU A 106 13.50 7.29 4.38
CA LEU A 106 12.72 6.83 5.54
C LEU A 106 12.59 5.31 5.55
N LEU A 107 12.32 4.69 4.41
CA LEU A 107 12.23 3.23 4.30
C LEU A 107 13.56 2.55 4.63
N ALA A 108 14.67 3.08 4.11
CA ALA A 108 16.01 2.56 4.38
C ALA A 108 16.39 2.70 5.86
N ALA A 109 16.11 3.86 6.47
CA ALA A 109 16.34 4.10 7.89
C ALA A 109 15.49 3.16 8.77
N PHE A 110 14.23 2.97 8.40
CA PHE A 110 13.33 2.04 9.09
C PHE A 110 13.86 0.60 9.00
N LEU A 111 14.25 0.15 7.81
CA LEU A 111 14.81 -1.19 7.61
C LEU A 111 16.08 -1.40 8.44
N ALA A 112 17.00 -0.43 8.44
CA ALA A 112 18.23 -0.51 9.22
C ALA A 112 17.95 -0.66 10.72
N ALA A 113 17.06 0.20 11.27
CA ALA A 113 16.67 0.15 12.68
C ALA A 113 15.94 -1.16 13.03
N ALA A 114 15.08 -1.65 12.14
CA ALA A 114 14.38 -2.93 12.32
C ALA A 114 15.35 -4.12 12.34
N SER A 115 16.31 -4.16 11.41
CA SER A 115 17.31 -5.22 11.32
C SER A 115 18.29 -5.23 12.49
N SER A 116 18.60 -4.06 13.08
CA SER A 116 19.46 -3.98 14.27
C SER A 116 18.72 -4.17 15.59
N GLY A 117 17.38 -4.23 15.58
CA GLY A 117 16.56 -4.27 16.79
C GLY A 117 16.53 -2.95 17.56
N ASP A 118 16.86 -1.82 16.92
CA ASP A 118 16.89 -0.51 17.57
C ASP A 118 15.48 0.08 17.70
N LEU A 119 14.84 -0.24 18.83
CA LEU A 119 13.50 0.25 19.16
C LEU A 119 13.43 1.79 19.22
N SER A 120 14.47 2.45 19.73
CA SER A 120 14.45 3.91 19.88
C SER A 120 14.46 4.60 18.52
N SER A 121 15.28 4.11 17.59
CA SER A 121 15.30 4.64 16.23
C SER A 121 14.00 4.36 15.48
N LEU A 122 13.40 3.17 15.66
CA LEU A 122 12.08 2.87 15.09
C LEU A 122 11.00 3.82 15.61
N GLU A 123 10.93 4.03 16.92
CA GLU A 123 9.94 4.92 17.54
C GLU A 123 10.10 6.39 17.11
N LYS A 124 11.33 6.83 16.79
CA LYS A 124 11.59 8.18 16.25
C LYS A 124 11.16 8.36 14.80
N LEU A 125 11.17 7.28 14.02
CA LEU A 125 10.75 7.31 12.61
C LEU A 125 9.23 7.25 12.46
N LEU A 126 8.51 6.72 13.45
CA LEU A 126 7.06 6.54 13.46
C LEU A 126 6.35 7.74 14.10
N THR A 127 5.21 8.15 13.53
CA THR A 127 4.31 9.09 14.21
C THR A 127 3.70 8.45 15.46
N GLU A 128 3.28 9.27 16.42
CA GLU A 128 2.73 8.79 17.69
C GLU A 128 1.55 7.82 17.50
N ASP A 129 0.68 8.16 16.55
CA ASP A 129 -0.53 7.44 16.16
C ASP A 129 -0.32 6.45 15.00
N ALA A 130 0.93 6.11 14.67
CA ALA A 130 1.23 5.24 13.55
C ALA A 130 0.48 3.90 13.62
N VAL A 131 0.16 3.34 12.46
CA VAL A 131 -0.61 2.10 12.31
C VAL A 131 0.11 1.12 11.39
N SER A 132 0.35 -0.10 11.86
CA SER A 132 0.79 -1.21 11.02
C SER A 132 -0.40 -2.06 10.60
N LEU A 133 -0.58 -2.21 9.28
CA LEU A 133 -1.60 -3.04 8.65
C LEU A 133 -0.95 -4.27 8.04
N SER A 134 -1.45 -5.46 8.36
CA SER A 134 -0.94 -6.72 7.83
C SER A 134 -2.04 -7.49 7.11
N ASP A 135 -1.89 -7.62 5.79
CA ASP A 135 -2.79 -8.40 4.96
C ASP A 135 -2.26 -9.83 4.79
N GLY A 136 -2.87 -10.78 5.51
CA GLY A 136 -2.52 -12.20 5.43
C GLY A 136 -3.53 -13.10 4.71
N GLY A 137 -4.56 -12.56 4.07
CA GLY A 137 -5.51 -13.41 3.34
C GLY A 137 -6.44 -14.27 4.20
N GLY A 138 -6.32 -14.23 5.53
CA GLY A 138 -6.87 -15.27 6.41
C GLY A 138 -6.19 -16.64 6.25
N ILE A 139 -5.11 -16.72 5.47
CA ILE A 139 -4.40 -17.96 5.10
C ILE A 139 -3.14 -18.15 5.93
N VAL A 140 -2.40 -17.06 6.19
CA VAL A 140 -1.15 -17.07 6.96
C VAL A 140 -1.31 -16.35 8.29
N SER A 141 -0.44 -16.67 9.26
CA SER A 141 -0.40 -15.96 10.54
C SER A 141 0.07 -14.53 10.31
N ALA A 142 -0.87 -13.59 10.31
CA ALA A 142 -0.67 -12.15 10.27
C ALA A 142 -1.38 -11.52 11.47
N ALA A 143 -1.00 -10.30 11.83
CA ALA A 143 -1.77 -9.53 12.81
C ALA A 143 -3.22 -9.40 12.33
N ARG A 144 -4.16 -10.04 13.04
CA ARG A 144 -5.59 -10.06 12.69
C ARG A 144 -6.28 -8.72 12.91
N ALA A 145 -5.64 -7.82 13.65
CA ALA A 145 -6.07 -6.46 13.86
C ALA A 145 -4.89 -5.51 13.58
N PRO A 146 -5.15 -4.26 13.18
CA PRO A 146 -4.12 -3.23 13.10
C PRO A 146 -3.33 -3.11 14.40
N VAL A 147 -2.01 -2.94 14.30
CA VAL A 147 -1.17 -2.59 15.45
C VAL A 147 -1.02 -1.08 15.47
N THR A 148 -1.49 -0.43 16.53
CA THR A 148 -1.52 1.04 16.65
C THR A 148 -0.58 1.50 17.75
N GLY A 149 0.12 2.61 17.49
CA GLY A 149 1.08 3.24 18.39
C GLY A 149 2.51 2.85 18.04
N ARG A 150 3.40 3.85 17.97
CA ARG A 150 4.81 3.66 17.57
C ARG A 150 5.55 2.62 18.41
N ASP A 151 5.29 2.56 19.70
CA ASP A 151 5.98 1.66 20.63
C ASP A 151 5.53 0.20 20.44
N HIS A 152 4.23 -0.02 20.24
CA HIS A 152 3.66 -1.33 19.91
C HIS A 152 4.16 -1.82 18.55
N ILE A 153 4.19 -0.93 17.56
CA ILE A 153 4.70 -1.23 16.22
C ILE A 153 6.18 -1.62 16.27
N ALA A 154 7.02 -0.83 16.93
CA ALA A 154 8.45 -1.09 17.01
C ALA A 154 8.74 -2.47 17.62
N ARG A 155 8.10 -2.79 18.75
CA ARG A 155 8.23 -4.11 19.41
C ARG A 155 7.69 -5.24 18.54
N PHE A 156 6.56 -5.02 17.87
CA PHE A 156 5.97 -6.02 16.96
C PHE A 156 6.92 -6.38 15.82
N ILE A 157 7.53 -5.37 15.18
CA ILE A 157 8.45 -5.58 14.06
C ILE A 157 9.73 -6.29 14.51
N VAL A 158 10.36 -5.84 15.59
CA VAL A 158 11.58 -6.48 16.13
C VAL A 158 11.29 -7.92 16.54
N GLY A 159 10.19 -8.19 17.24
CA GLY A 159 9.81 -9.54 17.63
C GLY A 159 9.51 -10.45 16.42
N THR A 160 8.89 -9.90 15.38
CA THR A 160 8.61 -10.64 14.13
C THR A 160 9.90 -10.99 13.40
N LEU A 161 10.84 -10.05 13.26
CA LEU A 161 12.14 -10.31 12.62
C LEU A 161 12.99 -11.30 13.42
N ALA A 162 13.01 -11.19 14.75
CA ALA A 162 13.72 -12.15 15.60
C ALA A 162 13.17 -13.58 15.45
N ARG A 163 11.85 -13.73 15.32
CA ARG A 163 11.19 -15.04 15.21
C ARG A 163 11.20 -15.62 13.81
N PHE A 164 11.00 -14.79 12.79
CA PHE A 164 10.73 -15.24 11.42
C PHE A 164 11.75 -14.76 10.39
N GLY A 165 12.68 -13.88 10.76
CA GLY A 165 13.70 -13.32 9.87
C GLY A 165 14.90 -14.25 9.64
N VAL A 166 15.12 -15.24 10.49
CA VAL A 166 16.23 -16.20 10.32
C VAL A 166 16.09 -16.93 8.98
N GLY A 167 17.14 -16.90 8.17
CA GLY A 167 17.16 -17.49 6.83
C GLY A 167 16.32 -16.75 5.77
N ALA A 168 15.78 -15.57 6.10
CA ALA A 168 15.14 -14.72 5.12
C ALA A 168 16.17 -13.77 4.49
N SER A 169 16.09 -13.57 3.18
CA SER A 169 16.83 -12.56 2.44
C SER A 169 15.95 -11.33 2.26
N ILE A 170 16.49 -10.14 2.50
CA ILE A 170 15.76 -8.88 2.33
C ILE A 170 16.34 -8.12 1.13
N SER A 171 15.47 -7.60 0.28
CA SER A 171 15.81 -6.79 -0.88
C SER A 171 14.87 -5.59 -1.01
N VAL A 172 15.34 -4.53 -1.66
CA VAL A 172 14.50 -3.39 -2.04
C VAL A 172 13.99 -3.62 -3.45
N VAL A 173 12.70 -3.45 -3.66
CA VAL A 173 12.01 -3.61 -4.95
C VAL A 173 11.14 -2.38 -5.23
N SER A 174 10.73 -2.17 -6.48
CA SER A 174 9.80 -1.10 -6.85
C SER A 174 8.36 -1.62 -6.96
N VAL A 175 7.48 -1.10 -6.11
CA VAL A 175 6.05 -1.45 -6.06
C VAL A 175 5.24 -0.19 -6.21
N ASN A 176 4.32 -0.18 -7.18
CA ASN A 176 3.48 0.97 -7.49
C ASN A 176 4.28 2.27 -7.67
N GLY A 177 5.48 2.18 -8.26
CA GLY A 177 6.36 3.33 -8.49
C GLY A 177 7.12 3.84 -7.26
N ARG A 178 7.09 3.12 -6.12
CA ARG A 178 7.83 3.48 -4.91
C ARG A 178 8.72 2.34 -4.40
N PRO A 179 9.84 2.66 -3.72
CA PRO A 179 10.62 1.67 -2.99
C PRO A 179 9.76 0.94 -1.97
N ALA A 180 9.91 -0.39 -1.95
CA ALA A 180 9.32 -1.31 -1.00
C ALA A 180 10.36 -2.37 -0.61
N VAL A 181 10.11 -3.08 0.48
CA VAL A 181 10.95 -4.17 0.98
C VAL A 181 10.30 -5.49 0.63
N LEU A 182 11.03 -6.37 -0.04
CA LEU A 182 10.65 -7.76 -0.26
C LEU A 182 11.56 -8.67 0.58
N ALA A 183 10.96 -9.44 1.48
CA ALA A 183 11.66 -10.54 2.14
C ALA A 183 11.29 -11.87 1.48
N THR A 184 12.30 -12.69 1.23
CA THR A 184 12.16 -14.01 0.62
C THR A 184 12.83 -15.08 1.48
N ARG A 185 12.41 -16.33 1.35
CA ARG A 185 13.12 -17.49 1.90
C ARG A 185 13.15 -18.56 0.83
N ASP A 186 14.35 -19.06 0.55
CA ASP A 186 14.59 -20.03 -0.52
C ASP A 186 14.00 -19.58 -1.87
N GLY A 187 14.06 -18.26 -2.15
CA GLY A 187 13.49 -17.62 -3.33
C GLY A 187 11.97 -17.39 -3.30
N ALA A 188 11.24 -17.96 -2.34
CA ALA A 188 9.80 -17.74 -2.19
C ALA A 188 9.50 -16.43 -1.42
N PRO A 189 8.58 -15.58 -1.90
CA PRO A 189 8.24 -14.33 -1.24
C PRO A 189 7.48 -14.59 0.06
N LEU A 190 7.94 -13.97 1.15
CA LEU A 190 7.35 -14.08 2.49
C LEU A 190 6.53 -12.85 2.86
N VAL A 191 7.07 -11.67 2.59
CA VAL A 191 6.43 -10.40 2.89
C VAL A 191 6.87 -9.34 1.89
N LEU A 192 5.90 -8.53 1.47
CA LEU A 192 6.13 -7.27 0.80
C LEU A 192 5.69 -6.15 1.73
N ALA A 193 6.59 -5.21 2.04
CA ALA A 193 6.38 -4.16 3.00
C ALA A 193 6.69 -2.79 2.40
N THR A 194 5.84 -1.80 2.65
CA THR A 194 6.14 -0.40 2.34
C THR A 194 5.62 0.52 3.44
N ILE A 195 5.95 1.81 3.33
CA ILE A 195 5.56 2.85 4.27
C ILE A 195 4.61 3.84 3.60
N ASP A 196 3.74 4.44 4.40
CA ASP A 196 3.08 5.70 4.11
C ASP A 196 3.63 6.75 5.08
N ALA A 197 4.21 7.82 4.54
CA ALA A 197 4.94 8.81 5.32
C ALA A 197 4.60 10.23 4.89
N GLY A 198 4.60 11.14 5.87
CA GLY A 198 4.62 12.59 5.63
C GLY A 198 5.82 13.25 6.29
N GLN A 199 5.76 14.59 6.35
CA GLN A 199 6.86 15.43 6.84
C GLN A 199 7.24 15.19 8.31
N ASP A 200 6.32 14.64 9.10
CA ASP A 200 6.40 14.32 10.53
C ASP A 200 6.83 12.87 10.82
N GLY A 201 6.90 12.01 9.79
CA GLY A 201 7.36 10.62 9.92
C GLY A 201 6.47 9.59 9.22
N ILE A 202 6.74 8.33 9.54
CA ILE A 202 6.01 7.16 9.03
C ILE A 202 4.70 7.03 9.80
N ARG A 203 3.58 7.15 9.10
CA ARG A 203 2.24 7.00 9.68
C ARG A 203 1.69 5.59 9.53
N ARG A 204 2.01 4.93 8.42
CA ARG A 204 1.53 3.56 8.19
C ARG A 204 2.63 2.65 7.72
N LEU A 205 2.61 1.43 8.24
CA LEU A 205 3.33 0.30 7.69
C LEU A 205 2.33 -0.59 6.97
N LEU A 206 2.56 -0.86 5.70
CA LEU A 206 1.69 -1.65 4.85
C LEU A 206 2.40 -2.97 4.53
N MET A 207 1.98 -4.04 5.20
CA MET A 207 2.61 -5.36 5.15
C MET A 207 1.69 -6.34 4.42
N ILE A 208 2.08 -6.80 3.24
CA ILE A 208 1.38 -7.83 2.47
C ILE A 208 2.10 -9.15 2.71
N VAL A 209 1.42 -10.08 3.39
CA VAL A 209 1.89 -11.45 3.65
C VAL A 209 0.97 -12.50 3.01
N ASN A 210 -0.11 -12.07 2.37
CA ASN A 210 -1.04 -12.91 1.64
C ASN A 210 -0.36 -13.58 0.43
N PRO A 211 -0.19 -14.92 0.42
CA PRO A 211 0.51 -15.62 -0.66
C PRO A 211 -0.13 -15.41 -2.04
N ALA A 212 -1.46 -15.21 -2.09
CA ALA A 212 -2.16 -14.97 -3.35
C ALA A 212 -1.76 -13.64 -4.02
N LYS A 213 -1.32 -12.66 -3.22
CA LYS A 213 -0.84 -11.34 -3.70
C LYS A 213 0.67 -11.30 -3.93
N LEU A 214 1.40 -12.19 -3.27
CA LEU A 214 2.85 -12.28 -3.39
C LEU A 214 3.32 -13.05 -4.63
N GLY A 215 2.42 -13.77 -5.31
CA GLY A 215 2.78 -14.63 -6.46
C GLY A 215 3.52 -13.91 -7.58
N ALA A 216 3.27 -12.61 -7.81
CA ALA A 216 3.97 -11.80 -8.81
C ALA A 216 5.44 -11.49 -8.46
N PHE A 217 5.87 -11.74 -7.22
CA PHE A 217 7.20 -11.44 -6.69
C PHE A 217 8.05 -12.70 -6.45
N GLY A 218 7.58 -13.87 -6.89
CA GLY A 218 8.33 -15.12 -6.82
C GLY A 218 9.24 -15.38 -8.04
N PRO A 219 10.05 -16.46 -8.02
CA PRO A 219 10.93 -16.81 -9.12
C PRO A 219 10.10 -17.06 -10.40
N GLY A 220 10.22 -16.15 -11.39
CA GLY A 220 9.47 -16.20 -12.65
C GLY A 220 8.35 -15.15 -12.81
N GLY A 221 8.15 -14.26 -11.83
CA GLY A 221 7.12 -13.22 -11.87
C GLY A 221 7.34 -12.07 -12.86
N GLY A 222 8.55 -11.93 -13.41
CA GLY A 222 8.91 -10.88 -14.40
C GLY A 222 8.90 -11.34 -15.87
N THR A 223 8.43 -12.55 -16.16
CA THR A 223 8.40 -13.07 -17.54
C THR A 223 6.99 -13.44 -17.97
N ARG A 224 6.24 -12.45 -18.45
CA ARG A 224 5.27 -12.63 -19.55
C ARG A 224 5.37 -11.40 -20.43
N GLY A 225 5.95 -11.58 -21.62
CA GLY A 225 6.02 -10.57 -22.67
C GLY A 225 4.72 -10.40 -23.43
#